data_AF-A0A8D8AIF2-F1
#
_entry.id   AF-A0A8D8AIF2-F1
#
_cell.length_a   1.000
_cell.length_b   1.000
_cell.length_c   1.000
_cell.angle_alpha   90.00
_cell.angle_beta   90.00
_cell.angle_gamma   90.00
#
_symmetry.space_group_name_H-M   'P 1'
#
loop_
_entity.id
_entity.type
_entity.pdbx_description
1 polymer ?
#
loop_
_entity_poly.entity_id
_entity_poly.type
_entity_poly.pdbx_seq_one_letter_code
_entity_poly.pdbx_strand_id
1 'polypeptide(L)'
;AETIAMEAKHRGVTVTLALPTDTDTPGFERENQSKPEETKIISGSGGLAKPEDVGRRIVHDALKGSFFSIMGLESWILSILCVGMAPWKGPVLCVLQFYLLGPLRMVGLLIQWNFQRIIKKCAKDREQRGGQN
;
A
#
# COMPACT_ATOMS: atom_id res chain seq x y z
N ALA A 1 12.53 -5.92 -1.67
CA ALA A 1 12.80 -5.66 -3.12
C ALA A 1 14.09 -4.87 -3.32
N GLU A 2 14.39 -3.99 -2.37
CA GLU A 2 15.54 -3.08 -2.26
C GLU A 2 16.87 -3.81 -2.36
N THR A 3 17.03 -4.94 -1.68
CA THR A 3 18.24 -5.78 -1.75
C THR A 3 18.55 -6.20 -3.18
N ILE A 4 17.57 -6.77 -3.89
CA ILE A 4 17.72 -7.21 -5.28
C ILE A 4 18.00 -6.01 -6.19
N ALA A 5 17.35 -4.86 -5.95
CA ALA A 5 17.62 -3.64 -6.72
C ALA A 5 19.07 -3.16 -6.58
N MET A 6 19.63 -3.24 -5.37
CA MET A 6 21.03 -2.89 -5.10
C MET A 6 22.00 -3.90 -5.72
N GLU A 7 21.72 -5.19 -5.56
CA GLU A 7 22.53 -6.27 -6.11
C GLU A 7 22.53 -6.27 -7.64
N ALA A 8 21.39 -6.04 -8.29
CA ALA A 8 21.25 -6.10 -9.74
C ALA A 8 21.80 -4.86 -10.47
N LYS A 9 22.01 -3.74 -9.74
CA LYS A 9 22.40 -2.44 -10.31
C LYS A 9 23.66 -2.50 -11.17
N HIS A 10 24.67 -3.26 -10.75
CA HIS A 10 25.93 -3.40 -11.50
C HIS A 10 25.77 -4.10 -12.86
N ARG A 11 24.67 -4.83 -13.06
CA ARG A 11 24.34 -5.51 -14.34
C ARG A 11 23.45 -4.66 -15.25
N GLY A 12 23.16 -3.41 -14.87
CA GLY A 12 22.24 -2.55 -15.62
C GLY A 12 20.77 -2.98 -15.55
N VAL A 13 20.41 -3.87 -14.61
CA VAL A 13 19.04 -4.34 -14.42
C VAL A 13 18.34 -3.47 -13.38
N THR A 14 17.19 -2.90 -13.74
CA THR A 14 16.33 -2.14 -12.84
C THR A 14 15.25 -3.02 -12.23
N VAL A 15 14.89 -2.74 -10.97
CA VAL A 15 13.80 -3.41 -10.25
C VAL A 15 12.71 -2.40 -9.94
N THR A 16 11.46 -2.81 -10.15
CA THR A 16 10.26 -2.02 -9.81
C THR A 16 9.40 -2.82 -8.85
N LEU A 17 9.13 -2.24 -7.68
CA LEU A 17 8.20 -2.72 -6.67
C LEU A 17 6.81 -2.13 -6.95
N ALA A 18 5.90 -2.98 -7.43
CA ALA A 18 4.50 -2.64 -7.61
C ALA A 18 3.74 -2.82 -6.28
N LEU A 19 3.06 -1.76 -5.84
CA LEU A 19 2.19 -1.77 -4.66
C LEU A 19 0.81 -1.22 -5.08
N PRO A 20 0.04 -1.99 -5.87
CA PRO A 20 -1.26 -1.56 -6.35
C PRO A 20 -2.31 -1.57 -5.21
N THR A 21 -3.40 -0.84 -5.42
CA THR A 21 -4.60 -0.92 -4.58
C THR A 21 -5.38 -2.20 -4.90
N ASP A 22 -6.48 -2.45 -4.16
CA ASP A 22 -7.43 -3.50 -4.49
C ASP A 22 -7.82 -3.40 -5.98
N THR A 23 -7.77 -4.52 -6.69
CA THR A 23 -7.94 -4.59 -8.15
C THR A 23 -9.07 -5.54 -8.50
N ASP A 24 -9.95 -5.12 -9.41
CA ASP A 24 -11.13 -5.88 -9.85
C ASP A 24 -10.74 -7.13 -10.64
N THR A 25 -10.46 -8.20 -9.91
CA THR A 25 -10.00 -9.47 -10.47
C THR A 25 -10.83 -10.62 -9.90
N PRO A 26 -10.97 -11.73 -10.65
CA PRO A 26 -11.58 -12.95 -10.11
C PRO A 26 -10.86 -13.46 -8.85
N GLY A 27 -9.58 -13.13 -8.68
CA GLY A 27 -8.81 -13.41 -7.47
C GLY A 27 -9.31 -12.63 -6.26
N PHE A 28 -9.50 -11.32 -6.41
CA PHE A 28 -10.03 -10.45 -5.37
C PHE A 28 -11.45 -10.82 -4.94
N GLU A 29 -12.31 -11.17 -5.90
CA GLU A 29 -13.66 -11.67 -5.60
C GLU A 29 -13.64 -12.93 -4.72
N ARG A 30 -12.78 -13.91 -5.06
CA ARG A 30 -12.62 -15.14 -4.27
C ARG A 30 -12.04 -14.86 -2.89
N GLU A 31 -11.02 -14.00 -2.80
CA GLU A 31 -10.40 -13.61 -1.53
C GLU A 31 -11.44 -12.96 -0.59
N ASN A 32 -12.33 -12.11 -1.13
CA ASN A 32 -13.36 -11.42 -0.35
C ASN A 32 -14.39 -12.35 0.30
N GLN A 33 -14.55 -13.59 -0.18
CA GLN A 33 -15.48 -14.55 0.43
C GLN A 33 -15.03 -14.96 1.84
N SER A 34 -13.73 -15.19 2.04
CA SER A 34 -13.14 -15.60 3.33
C SER A 34 -12.43 -14.46 4.07
N LYS A 35 -12.35 -13.26 3.48
CA LYS A 35 -11.67 -12.10 4.08
C LYS A 35 -12.35 -11.68 5.40
N PRO A 36 -11.59 -11.46 6.49
CA PRO A 36 -12.13 -10.94 7.74
C PRO A 36 -12.82 -9.58 7.55
N GLU A 37 -13.88 -9.34 8.32
CA GLU A 37 -14.69 -8.12 8.22
C GLU A 37 -13.87 -6.85 8.47
N GLU A 38 -13.01 -6.87 9.49
CA GLU A 38 -12.09 -5.78 9.79
C GLU A 38 -11.17 -5.44 8.60
N THR A 39 -10.72 -6.46 7.86
CA THR A 39 -9.86 -6.27 6.68
C THR A 39 -10.66 -5.70 5.52
N LYS A 40 -11.92 -6.13 5.31
CA LYS A 40 -12.82 -5.55 4.28
C LYS A 40 -13.06 -4.06 4.51
N ILE A 41 -13.32 -3.67 5.77
CA ILE A 41 -13.56 -2.28 6.14
C ILE A 41 -12.30 -1.44 5.94
N ILE A 42 -11.14 -1.96 6.37
CA ILE A 42 -9.86 -1.24 6.28
C ILE A 42 -9.38 -1.12 4.83
N SER A 43 -9.43 -2.19 4.03
CA SER A 43 -8.93 -2.16 2.64
C SER A 43 -9.88 -1.42 1.70
N GLY A 44 -11.20 -1.40 2.01
CA GLY A 44 -12.21 -0.80 1.16
C GLY A 44 -12.10 0.72 0.95
N SER A 45 -11.33 1.44 1.78
CA SER A 45 -11.14 2.89 1.60
C SER A 45 -10.34 3.25 0.36
N GLY A 46 -9.47 2.34 -0.11
CA GLY A 46 -8.56 2.57 -1.22
C GLY A 46 -9.18 2.51 -2.62
N GLY A 47 -10.47 2.17 -2.71
CA GLY A 47 -11.19 1.99 -3.97
C GLY A 47 -10.79 0.71 -4.71
N LEU A 48 -11.51 0.44 -5.81
CA LEU A 48 -11.28 -0.74 -6.66
C LEU A 48 -10.75 -0.30 -8.02
N ALA A 49 -9.52 -0.71 -8.34
CA ALA A 49 -8.84 -0.36 -9.59
C ALA A 49 -9.15 -1.37 -10.70
N LYS A 50 -9.14 -0.90 -11.96
CA LYS A 50 -9.27 -1.76 -13.13
C LYS A 50 -7.95 -2.48 -13.43
N PRO A 51 -7.96 -3.80 -13.72
CA PRO A 51 -6.74 -4.56 -14.04
C PRO A 51 -5.91 -3.94 -15.16
N GLU A 52 -6.55 -3.38 -16.18
CA GLU A 52 -5.88 -2.79 -17.34
C GLU A 52 -5.07 -1.56 -16.96
N ASP A 53 -5.60 -0.74 -16.04
CA ASP A 53 -4.93 0.47 -15.56
C ASP A 53 -3.75 0.12 -14.65
N VAL A 54 -3.93 -0.89 -13.79
CA VAL A 54 -2.86 -1.45 -12.95
C VAL A 54 -1.72 -2.00 -13.82
N GLY A 55 -2.04 -2.86 -14.79
CA GLY A 55 -1.07 -3.45 -15.69
C GLY A 55 -0.32 -2.41 -16.50
N ARG A 56 -1.04 -1.44 -17.10
CA ARG A 56 -0.42 -0.34 -17.86
C ARG A 56 0.53 0.48 -17.00
N ARG A 57 0.15 0.77 -15.74
CA ARG A 57 0.97 1.56 -14.83
C ARG A 57 2.26 0.83 -14.45
N ILE A 58 2.17 -0.45 -14.09
CA ILE A 58 3.32 -1.27 -13.72
C ILE A 58 4.33 -1.33 -14.86
N VAL A 59 3.86 -1.60 -16.09
CA VAL A 59 4.73 -1.67 -17.28
C VAL A 59 5.38 -0.32 -17.55
N HIS A 60 4.60 0.76 -17.53
CA HIS A 60 5.12 2.11 -17.74
C HIS A 60 6.22 2.49 -16.72
N ASP A 61 5.97 2.23 -15.44
CA ASP A 61 6.91 2.59 -14.38
C ASP A 61 8.17 1.71 -14.42
N ALA A 62 8.05 0.44 -14.82
CA ALA A 62 9.19 -0.44 -15.09
C ALA A 62 10.05 0.06 -16.25
N LEU A 63 9.45 0.45 -17.38
CA LEU A 63 10.16 1.00 -18.53
C LEU A 63 10.84 2.35 -18.21
N LYS A 64 10.25 3.16 -17.34
CA LYS A 64 10.86 4.41 -16.82
C LYS A 64 11.99 4.14 -15.81
N GLY A 65 12.19 2.88 -15.40
CA GLY A 65 13.11 2.49 -14.33
C GLY A 65 12.74 3.09 -12.98
N SER A 66 11.46 3.30 -12.71
CA SER A 66 10.97 3.76 -11.40
C SER A 66 11.05 2.61 -10.40
N PHE A 67 11.56 2.86 -9.20
CA PHE A 67 11.60 1.82 -8.17
C PHE A 67 10.21 1.52 -7.62
N PHE A 68 9.35 2.53 -7.43
CA PHE A 68 7.98 2.33 -6.98
C PHE A 68 7.00 2.47 -8.14
N SER A 69 6.03 1.55 -8.21
CA SER A 69 4.83 1.65 -9.03
C SER A 69 3.61 1.64 -8.11
N ILE A 70 3.04 2.83 -7.88
CA ILE A 70 1.95 3.07 -6.93
C ILE A 70 0.81 3.86 -7.60
N MET A 71 -0.42 3.67 -7.14
CA MET A 71 -1.61 4.31 -7.72
C MET A 71 -2.41 5.04 -6.65
N GLY A 72 -2.89 6.23 -6.98
CA GLY A 72 -3.67 7.04 -6.06
C GLY A 72 -2.84 7.79 -5.02
N LEU A 73 -3.52 8.71 -4.33
CA LEU A 73 -2.93 9.59 -3.34
C LEU A 73 -2.63 8.84 -2.03
N GLU A 74 -3.50 7.89 -1.64
CA GLU A 74 -3.30 7.08 -0.43
C GLU A 74 -2.00 6.26 -0.50
N SER A 75 -1.76 5.54 -1.60
CA SER A 75 -0.51 4.79 -1.79
C SER A 75 0.72 5.70 -1.88
N TRP A 76 0.56 6.93 -2.42
CA TRP A 76 1.63 7.93 -2.41
C TRP A 76 1.99 8.38 -1.00
N ILE A 77 1.00 8.74 -0.17
CA ILE A 77 1.22 9.06 1.24
C ILE A 77 1.85 7.87 1.98
N LEU A 78 1.33 6.66 1.76
CA LEU A 78 1.86 5.45 2.40
C LEU A 78 3.31 5.18 2.00
N SER A 79 3.67 5.41 0.73
CA SER A 79 5.05 5.29 0.27
C SER A 79 5.99 6.26 0.99
N ILE A 80 5.55 7.48 1.30
CA ILE A 80 6.33 8.44 2.10
C ILE A 80 6.43 7.97 3.55
N LEU A 81 5.36 7.45 4.13
CA LEU A 81 5.36 6.96 5.52
C LEU A 81 6.25 5.74 5.72
N CYS A 82 6.38 4.89 4.70
CA CYS A 82 7.13 3.65 4.75
C CYS A 82 8.51 3.75 4.08
N VAL A 83 8.93 4.95 3.65
CA VAL A 83 10.23 5.15 3.02
C VAL A 83 11.36 5.16 4.05
N GLY A 84 11.93 3.99 4.31
CA GLY A 84 13.16 3.89 5.11
C GLY A 84 14.40 4.10 4.25
N MET A 85 14.67 3.15 3.36
CA MET A 85 15.92 3.02 2.60
C MET A 85 15.71 2.69 1.12
N ALA A 86 14.48 2.82 0.62
CA ALA A 86 14.19 2.56 -0.77
C ALA A 86 15.00 3.51 -1.69
N PRO A 87 15.40 3.10 -2.91
CA PRO A 87 16.14 3.95 -3.82
C PRO A 87 15.22 5.03 -4.44
N TRP A 88 15.57 6.32 -4.25
CA TRP A 88 14.80 7.46 -4.77
C TRP A 88 15.52 8.25 -5.85
N LYS A 89 14.71 8.87 -6.71
CA LYS A 89 15.17 9.71 -7.81
C LYS A 89 15.20 11.18 -7.38
N GLY A 90 16.39 11.66 -7.06
CA GLY A 90 16.72 13.08 -7.04
C GLY A 90 16.60 13.78 -5.68
N PRO A 91 17.38 14.84 -5.45
CA PRO A 91 17.50 15.50 -4.15
C PRO A 91 16.23 16.23 -3.71
N VAL A 92 15.45 16.78 -4.65
CA VAL A 92 14.23 17.56 -4.36
C VAL A 92 13.19 16.71 -3.63
N LEU A 93 12.98 15.48 -4.11
CA LEU A 93 12.00 14.57 -3.53
C LEU A 93 12.42 14.11 -2.13
N CYS A 94 13.71 13.92 -1.89
CA CYS A 94 14.25 13.62 -0.56
C CYS A 94 13.99 14.76 0.43
N VAL A 95 14.23 16.00 0.03
CA VAL A 95 13.95 17.18 0.87
C VAL A 95 12.46 17.28 1.18
N LEU A 96 11.61 17.12 0.16
CA LEU A 96 10.15 17.11 0.34
C LEU A 96 9.70 16.02 1.31
N GLN A 97 10.23 14.80 1.19
CA GLN A 97 9.94 13.70 2.10
C GLN A 97 10.33 14.01 3.53
N PHE A 98 11.51 14.57 3.75
CA PHE A 98 11.97 14.94 5.09
C PHE A 98 10.97 15.88 5.79
N TYR A 99 10.48 16.90 5.07
CA TYR A 99 9.50 17.83 5.60
C TYR A 99 8.09 17.25 5.73
N LEU A 100 7.67 16.37 4.81
CA LEU A 100 6.34 15.75 4.85
C LEU A 100 6.23 14.61 5.86
N LEU A 101 7.33 13.89 6.13
CA LEU A 101 7.31 12.68 6.96
C LEU A 101 6.83 12.98 8.39
N GLY A 102 7.27 14.08 9.00
CA GLY A 102 6.87 14.46 10.34
C GLY A 102 5.35 14.67 10.48
N PRO A 103 4.74 15.61 9.72
CA PRO A 103 3.30 15.83 9.74
C PRO A 103 2.49 14.60 9.30
N LEU A 104 2.91 13.92 8.22
CA LEU A 104 2.23 12.70 7.77
C LEU A 104 2.28 11.60 8.83
N ARG A 105 3.37 11.50 9.61
CA ARG A 105 3.47 10.52 10.69
C ARG A 105 2.40 10.74 11.75
N MET A 106 2.08 11.99 12.08
CA MET A 106 0.99 12.33 13.02
C MET A 106 -0.37 11.90 12.45
N VAL A 107 -0.62 12.16 11.16
CA VAL A 107 -1.83 11.66 10.48
C VAL A 107 -1.88 10.13 10.49
N GLY A 108 -0.74 9.47 10.24
CA GLY A 108 -0.60 8.02 10.29
C GLY A 108 -0.96 7.44 11.65
N LEU A 109 -0.63 8.11 12.76
CA LEU A 109 -1.06 7.69 14.11
C LEU A 109 -2.59 7.72 14.27
N LEU A 110 -3.26 8.74 13.72
CA LEU A 110 -4.71 8.82 13.74
C LEU A 110 -5.34 7.69 12.92
N ILE A 111 -4.79 7.38 11.75
CA ILE A 111 -5.22 6.26 10.91
C ILE A 111 -5.01 4.93 11.65
N GLN A 112 -3.85 4.72 12.25
CA GLN A 112 -3.56 3.53 13.05
C GLN A 112 -4.54 3.39 14.22
N TRP A 113 -4.86 4.47 14.91
CA TRP A 113 -5.86 4.44 15.97
C TRP A 113 -7.25 4.09 15.42
N ASN A 114 -7.65 4.64 14.28
CA ASN A 114 -8.90 4.28 13.62
C ASN A 114 -8.95 2.79 13.29
N PHE A 115 -7.88 2.23 12.72
CA PHE A 115 -7.79 0.79 12.43
C PHE A 115 -7.89 -0.06 13.71
N GLN A 116 -7.20 0.33 14.78
CA GLN A 116 -7.31 -0.36 16.07
C GLN A 116 -8.73 -0.30 16.65
N ARG A 117 -9.46 0.80 16.44
CA ARG A 117 -10.88 0.91 16.84
C ARG A 117 -11.75 -0.04 16.02
N ILE A 118 -11.55 -0.13 14.71
CA ILE A 118 -12.28 -1.05 13.83
C ILE A 118 -12.03 -2.50 14.27
N ILE A 119 -10.77 -2.90 14.46
CA ILE A 119 -10.41 -4.25 14.90
C ILE A 119 -11.08 -4.61 16.23
N LYS A 120 -11.00 -3.72 17.24
CA LYS A 120 -11.65 -3.95 18.54
C LYS A 120 -13.16 -4.08 18.44
N LYS A 121 -13.79 -3.29 17.56
CA LYS A 121 -15.24 -3.37 17.31
C LYS A 121 -15.60 -4.72 16.67
N CYS A 122 -14.92 -5.11 15.60
CA CYS A 122 -15.16 -6.39 14.92
C CYS A 122 -14.91 -7.60 15.82
N ALA A 123 -13.90 -7.55 16.70
CA ALA A 123 -13.63 -8.59 17.69
C ALA A 123 -14.79 -8.75 18.68
N LYS A 124 -15.26 -7.62 19.26
CA LYS A 124 -16.40 -7.61 20.18
C LYS A 124 -17.68 -8.15 19.53
N ASP A 125 -17.96 -7.74 18.29
CA ASP A 125 -19.15 -8.20 17.56
C ASP A 125 -19.08 -9.72 17.28
N ARG A 126 -17.87 -10.26 17.07
CA ARG A 126 -17.66 -11.70 16.86
C ARG A 126 -17.86 -12.50 18.16
N GLU A 127 -17.38 -12.01 19.29
CA GLU A 127 -17.60 -12.63 20.61
C GLU A 127 -19.10 -12.68 20.96
N GLN A 128 -19.83 -11.59 20.68
CA GLN A 128 -21.28 -11.54 20.92
C GLN A 128 -22.07 -12.52 20.05
N ARG A 129 -21.66 -12.72 18.79
CA ARG A 129 -22.27 -13.72 17.89
C ARG A 129 -21.90 -15.15 18.27
N GLY A 130 -20.69 -15.38 18.78
CA GLY A 130 -20.23 -16.70 19.23
C GLY A 130 -20.85 -17.15 20.55
N GLY A 131 -21.21 -16.22 21.44
CA GLY A 131 -21.88 -16.52 22.72
C GLY A 131 -23.41 -16.64 22.64
N GLN A 132 -24.02 -16.48 21.47
CA GLN A 132 -25.46 -16.63 21.23
C GLN A 132 -25.84 -17.97 20.57
N ASN A 133 -24.86 -18.86 20.34
CA ASN A 133 -25.07 -20.22 19.82
C ASN A 133 -24.87 -21.29 20.89
#